data_AF-A0AAW0E0N5-F1
#
_entry.id   AF-A0AAW0E0N5-F1
#
_cell.length_a   1.000
_cell.length_b   1.000
_cell.length_c   1.000
_cell.angle_alpha   90.00
_cell.angle_beta   90.00
_cell.angle_gamma   90.00
#
_symmetry.space_group_name_H-M   'P 1'
#
loop_
_entity.id
_entity.type
_entity.pdbx_description
1 polymer ?
#
loop_
_entity_poly.entity_id
_entity_poly.type
_entity_poly.pdbx_seq_one_letter_code
_entity_poly.pdbx_strand_id
1 'polypeptide(L)'
;MPEIASIVVASIALLGTLLQALTSGWFSLRSEEHKRQETLRNVIAKYRDPLARATEDLFYKLTNIIETNFASFASEYASDRHRTYAVMHTSYVFGQFFAWVHILRHDTQFLLPSTHVDSVSRDIDAILRHIRTTLSSDSYLAPFMLWSGEQLGMSEVMVVRDAKEDGGQVRCMGYATFCERWRSDEQFRNWFEPIADGMGILARYPISEQFERIARVQHLLVDLADILNPQERNPDVARVSVATETKGARSRPALLPLHGGQRQERLNSSEQCQQNEVN
;
A
#
# COMPACT_ATOMS: atom_id res chain seq x y z
N MET A 1 61.60 45.54 -22.66
CA MET A 1 61.49 44.31 -21.83
C MET A 1 60.16 44.16 -21.05
N PRO A 2 59.40 45.20 -20.65
CA PRO A 2 58.18 44.99 -19.84
C PRO A 2 56.96 44.47 -20.62
N GLU A 3 56.83 44.75 -21.92
CA GLU A 3 55.66 44.33 -22.72
C GLU A 3 55.58 42.80 -22.92
N ILE A 4 56.72 42.14 -23.12
CA ILE A 4 56.78 40.68 -23.29
C ILE A 4 56.37 39.97 -22.00
N ALA A 5 56.79 40.51 -20.83
CA ALA A 5 56.42 39.96 -19.53
C ALA A 5 54.90 40.03 -19.29
N SER A 6 54.25 41.12 -19.70
CA SER A 6 52.79 41.29 -19.55
C SER A 6 51.99 40.28 -20.38
N ILE A 7 52.39 40.02 -21.63
CA ILE A 7 51.72 39.05 -22.51
C ILE A 7 51.84 37.63 -21.96
N VAL A 8 53.03 37.26 -21.45
CA VAL A 8 53.25 35.93 -20.85
C VAL A 8 52.40 35.75 -19.60
N VAL A 9 52.33 36.75 -18.72
CA VAL A 9 51.49 36.71 -17.52
C VAL A 9 50.00 36.62 -17.87
N ALA A 10 49.53 37.39 -18.87
CA ALA A 10 48.14 37.33 -19.33
C ALA A 10 47.78 35.96 -19.93
N SER A 11 48.71 35.35 -20.66
CA SER A 11 48.51 34.02 -21.27
C SER A 11 48.39 32.93 -20.21
N ILE A 12 49.25 32.97 -19.18
CA ILE A 12 49.22 32.04 -18.05
C ILE A 12 47.93 32.22 -17.24
N ALA A 13 47.51 33.47 -17.00
CA ALA A 13 46.26 33.76 -16.30
C ALA A 13 45.04 33.22 -17.05
N LEU A 14 44.97 33.43 -18.37
CA LEU A 14 43.88 32.93 -19.22
C LEU A 14 43.79 31.40 -19.20
N LEU A 15 44.93 30.72 -19.31
CA LEU A 15 45.02 29.26 -19.21
C LEU A 15 44.54 28.75 -17.83
N GLY A 16 44.93 29.43 -16.76
CA GLY A 16 44.48 29.11 -15.40
C GLY A 16 42.95 29.19 -15.27
N THR A 17 42.34 30.26 -15.79
CA THR A 17 40.88 30.45 -15.72
C THR A 17 40.11 29.40 -16.55
N LEU A 18 40.62 29.05 -17.74
CA LEU A 18 40.03 28.00 -18.59
C LEU A 18 40.05 26.62 -17.90
N LEU A 19 41.19 26.25 -17.31
CA LEU A 19 41.31 25.01 -16.53
C LEU A 19 40.38 24.99 -15.32
N GLN A 20 40.23 26.13 -14.63
CA GLN A 20 39.37 26.24 -13.45
C GLN A 20 37.88 26.15 -13.79
N ALA A 21 37.47 26.72 -14.93
CA ALA A 21 36.10 26.60 -15.43
C ALA A 21 35.76 25.17 -15.88
N LEU A 22 36.67 24.49 -16.57
CA LEU A 22 36.48 23.10 -17.01
C LEU A 22 36.39 22.13 -15.83
N THR A 23 37.27 22.29 -14.84
CA THR A 23 37.24 21.47 -13.62
C THR A 23 36.00 21.74 -12.77
N SER A 24 35.60 23.02 -12.61
CA SER A 24 34.36 23.37 -11.91
C SER A 24 33.12 22.84 -12.62
N GLY A 25 33.05 22.92 -13.95
CA GLY A 25 31.93 22.37 -14.73
C GLY A 25 31.83 20.86 -14.58
N TRP A 26 32.95 20.14 -14.71
CA TRP A 26 32.98 18.68 -14.54
C TRP A 26 32.64 18.25 -13.11
N PHE A 27 33.18 18.95 -12.11
CA PHE A 27 32.91 18.67 -10.70
C PHE A 27 31.47 19.03 -10.31
N SER A 28 30.91 20.11 -10.85
CA SER A 28 29.52 20.52 -10.62
C SER A 28 28.55 19.47 -11.16
N LEU A 29 28.74 18.99 -12.39
CA LEU A 29 27.90 17.94 -12.97
C LEU A 29 27.95 16.63 -12.18
N ARG A 30 29.13 16.26 -11.64
CA ARG A 30 29.28 15.05 -10.81
C ARG A 30 28.77 15.24 -9.37
N SER A 31 28.92 16.44 -8.81
CA SER A 31 28.47 16.77 -7.46
C SER A 31 26.95 16.88 -7.37
N GLU A 32 26.28 17.33 -8.42
CA GLU A 32 24.81 17.39 -8.45
C GLU A 32 24.16 16.01 -8.31
N GLU A 33 24.71 14.98 -8.94
CA GLU A 33 24.18 13.62 -8.83
C GLU A 33 24.28 13.10 -7.38
N HIS A 34 25.44 13.29 -6.73
CA HIS A 34 25.62 12.90 -5.33
C HIS A 34 24.69 13.67 -4.39
N LYS A 35 24.54 14.99 -4.58
CA LYS A 35 23.63 15.82 -3.78
C LYS A 35 22.17 15.42 -3.97
N ARG A 36 21.77 15.04 -5.19
CA ARG A 36 20.41 14.54 -5.47
C ARG A 36 20.16 13.21 -4.78
N GLN A 37 21.10 12.27 -4.84
CA GLN A 37 21.00 10.99 -4.15
C GLN A 37 20.95 11.15 -2.63
N GLU A 38 21.76 12.03 -2.05
CA GLU A 38 21.71 12.35 -0.61
C GLU A 38 20.37 12.98 -0.22
N THR A 39 19.85 13.90 -1.03
CA THR A 39 18.53 14.53 -0.80
C THR A 39 17.40 13.50 -0.86
N LEU A 40 17.42 12.59 -1.84
CA LEU A 40 16.46 11.50 -1.95
C LEU A 40 16.51 10.58 -0.74
N ARG A 41 17.71 10.18 -0.30
CA ARG A 41 17.89 9.37 0.91
C ARG A 41 17.37 10.08 2.15
N ASN A 42 17.58 11.39 2.27
CA ASN A 42 17.07 12.18 3.38
C ASN A 42 15.54 12.29 3.37
N VAL A 43 14.91 12.44 2.19
CA VAL A 43 13.44 12.45 2.05
C VAL A 43 12.84 11.09 2.40
N ILE A 44 13.43 10.01 1.88
CA ILE A 44 13.00 8.65 2.22
C ILE A 44 13.15 8.45 3.72
N ALA A 45 14.29 8.78 4.32
CA ALA A 45 14.51 8.66 5.77
C ALA A 45 13.47 9.46 6.58
N LYS A 46 13.12 10.67 6.14
CA LYS A 46 12.13 11.54 6.79
C LYS A 46 10.72 10.92 6.83
N TYR A 47 10.31 10.22 5.78
CA TYR A 47 8.96 9.66 5.65
C TYR A 47 8.89 8.16 5.89
N ARG A 48 10.03 7.50 6.07
CA ARG A 48 10.14 6.07 6.36
C ARG A 48 9.43 5.71 7.66
N ASP A 49 9.75 6.38 8.76
CA ASP A 49 9.17 6.04 10.07
C ASP A 49 7.66 6.31 10.14
N PRO A 50 7.14 7.44 9.62
CA PRO A 50 5.70 7.65 9.53
C PRO A 50 4.97 6.60 8.66
N LEU A 51 5.56 6.20 7.52
CA LEU A 51 4.98 5.16 6.67
C LEU A 51 5.05 3.78 7.32
N ALA A 52 6.16 3.45 8.02
CA ALA A 52 6.31 2.21 8.75
C ALA A 52 5.21 2.07 9.81
N ARG A 53 5.00 3.12 10.61
CA ARG A 53 3.93 3.14 11.62
C ARG A 53 2.54 2.97 11.01
N ALA A 54 2.24 3.67 9.92
CA ALA A 54 0.94 3.53 9.25
C ALA A 54 0.74 2.14 8.62
N THR A 55 1.83 1.52 8.15
CA THR A 55 1.84 0.14 7.64
C THR A 55 1.52 -0.85 8.76
N GLU A 56 2.15 -0.69 9.92
CA GLU A 56 1.88 -1.52 11.11
C GLU A 56 0.45 -1.37 11.62
N ASP A 57 -0.03 -0.13 11.77
CA ASP A 57 -1.39 0.14 12.23
C ASP A 57 -2.42 -0.53 11.30
N LEU A 58 -2.21 -0.44 9.98
CA LEU A 58 -3.09 -1.09 9.00
C LEU A 58 -2.98 -2.62 9.08
N PHE A 59 -1.76 -3.15 9.18
CA PHE A 59 -1.52 -4.58 9.36
C PHE A 59 -2.29 -5.12 10.57
N TYR A 60 -2.12 -4.53 11.75
CA TYR A 60 -2.83 -4.97 12.96
C TYR A 60 -4.34 -4.85 12.81
N LYS A 61 -4.82 -3.82 12.11
CA LYS A 61 -6.25 -3.68 11.84
C LYS A 61 -6.79 -4.81 10.96
N LEU A 62 -6.08 -5.17 9.90
CA LEU A 62 -6.47 -6.27 9.02
C LEU A 62 -6.40 -7.61 9.76
N THR A 63 -5.36 -7.85 10.57
CA THR A 63 -5.24 -9.03 11.44
C THR A 63 -6.44 -9.14 12.37
N ASN A 64 -6.86 -8.05 13.02
CA ASN A 64 -8.05 -8.05 13.88
C ASN A 64 -9.33 -8.39 13.09
N ILE A 65 -9.49 -7.85 11.87
CA ILE A 65 -10.64 -8.16 11.03
C ILE A 65 -10.66 -9.65 10.66
N ILE A 66 -9.52 -10.22 10.26
CA ILE A 66 -9.39 -11.61 9.80
C ILE A 66 -9.49 -12.60 10.95
N GLU A 67 -8.71 -12.41 12.02
CA GLU A 67 -8.52 -13.43 13.07
C GLU A 67 -9.60 -13.39 14.14
N THR A 68 -10.07 -12.19 14.50
CA THR A 68 -11.04 -12.02 15.59
C THR A 68 -12.47 -11.85 15.08
N ASN A 69 -12.67 -11.91 13.76
CA ASN A 69 -13.94 -11.59 13.10
C ASN A 69 -14.51 -10.24 13.61
N PHE A 70 -13.62 -9.25 13.74
CA PHE A 70 -13.91 -7.96 14.37
C PHE A 70 -15.14 -7.26 13.77
N ALA A 71 -15.37 -7.43 12.46
CA ALA A 71 -16.53 -6.88 11.77
C ALA A 71 -17.85 -7.45 12.33
N SER A 72 -17.95 -8.76 12.50
CA SER A 72 -19.13 -9.41 13.06
C SER A 72 -19.32 -9.03 14.52
N PHE A 73 -18.24 -9.05 15.32
CA PHE A 73 -18.29 -8.64 16.73
C PHE A 73 -18.80 -7.20 16.89
N ALA A 74 -18.25 -6.26 16.11
CA ALA A 74 -18.65 -4.87 16.12
C ALA A 74 -20.11 -4.65 15.68
N SER A 75 -20.65 -5.55 14.84
CA SER A 75 -22.01 -5.46 14.33
C SER A 75 -23.06 -6.15 15.21
N GLU A 76 -22.71 -7.22 15.91
CA GLU A 76 -23.71 -8.03 16.63
C GLU A 76 -23.73 -7.74 18.13
N TYR A 77 -22.56 -7.46 18.73
CA TYR A 77 -22.42 -7.40 20.20
C TYR A 77 -22.03 -6.03 20.72
N ALA A 78 -21.49 -5.16 19.87
CA ALA A 78 -20.96 -3.89 20.30
C ALA A 78 -22.07 -2.82 20.38
N SER A 79 -21.96 -1.92 21.35
CA SER A 79 -22.84 -0.75 21.43
C SER A 79 -22.71 0.14 20.19
N ASP A 80 -23.70 0.97 19.90
CA ASP A 80 -23.72 1.86 18.72
C ASP A 80 -22.45 2.73 18.62
N ARG A 81 -21.93 3.17 19.77
CA ARG A 81 -20.65 3.89 19.87
C ARG A 81 -19.48 3.05 19.36
N HIS A 82 -19.39 1.78 19.77
CA HIS A 82 -18.31 0.88 19.36
C HIS A 82 -18.44 0.44 17.90
N ARG A 83 -19.66 0.25 17.39
CA ARG A 83 -19.92 0.00 15.97
C ARG A 83 -19.44 1.16 15.09
N THR A 84 -19.80 2.39 15.49
CA THR A 84 -19.36 3.61 14.81
C THR A 84 -17.84 3.76 14.86
N TYR A 85 -17.24 3.50 16.03
CA TYR A 85 -15.79 3.46 16.18
C TYR A 85 -15.13 2.43 15.27
N ALA A 86 -15.68 1.22 15.16
CA ALA A 86 -15.13 0.17 14.32
C ALA A 86 -15.00 0.63 12.87
N VAL A 87 -16.04 1.25 12.32
CA VAL A 87 -16.04 1.79 10.95
C VAL A 87 -15.11 2.99 10.81
N MET A 88 -15.24 4.00 11.68
CA MET A 88 -14.42 5.23 11.62
C MET A 88 -12.93 4.92 11.77
N HIS A 89 -12.56 4.09 12.76
CA HIS A 89 -11.17 3.75 12.98
C HIS A 89 -10.61 2.93 11.81
N THR A 90 -11.35 1.97 11.26
CA THR A 90 -10.89 1.22 10.06
C THR A 90 -10.62 2.18 8.91
N SER A 91 -11.57 3.08 8.64
CA SER A 91 -11.47 4.09 7.58
C SER A 91 -10.27 5.01 7.79
N TYR A 92 -10.04 5.44 9.04
CA TYR A 92 -8.89 6.27 9.40
C TYR A 92 -7.56 5.56 9.09
N VAL A 93 -7.39 4.29 9.48
CA VAL A 93 -6.10 3.60 9.28
C VAL A 93 -5.78 3.41 7.80
N PHE A 94 -6.78 3.08 6.98
CA PHE A 94 -6.63 3.06 5.51
C PHE A 94 -6.26 4.44 4.97
N GLY A 95 -6.98 5.49 5.38
CA GLY A 95 -6.70 6.86 4.99
C GLY A 95 -5.29 7.32 5.37
N GLN A 96 -4.84 6.97 6.59
CA GLN A 96 -3.51 7.30 7.10
C GLN A 96 -2.41 6.63 6.27
N PHE A 97 -2.57 5.33 5.96
CA PHE A 97 -1.65 4.61 5.09
C PHE A 97 -1.56 5.27 3.71
N PHE A 98 -2.70 5.51 3.06
CA PHE A 98 -2.72 6.14 1.74
C PHE A 98 -2.15 7.56 1.73
N ALA A 99 -2.40 8.35 2.78
CA ALA A 99 -1.83 9.68 2.93
C ALA A 99 -0.30 9.64 2.97
N TRP A 100 0.30 8.75 3.76
CA TRP A 100 1.76 8.64 3.83
C TRP A 100 2.37 8.11 2.53
N VAL A 101 1.70 7.19 1.85
CA VAL A 101 2.10 6.75 0.50
C VAL A 101 2.08 7.92 -0.49
N HIS A 102 1.04 8.75 -0.43
CA HIS A 102 0.91 9.93 -1.28
C HIS A 102 2.00 10.97 -0.97
N ILE A 103 2.23 11.29 0.30
CA ILE A 103 3.29 12.23 0.73
C ILE A 103 4.65 11.75 0.26
N LEU A 104 4.97 10.46 0.46
CA LEU A 104 6.22 9.87 -0.01
C LEU A 104 6.37 10.01 -1.53
N ARG A 105 5.33 9.71 -2.31
CA ARG A 105 5.37 9.78 -3.78
C ARG A 105 5.47 11.21 -4.29
N HIS A 106 4.70 12.12 -3.72
CA HIS A 106 4.72 13.53 -4.09
C HIS A 106 6.13 14.10 -3.91
N ASP A 107 6.74 13.90 -2.75
CA ASP A 107 8.06 14.49 -2.44
C ASP A 107 9.21 13.77 -3.16
N THR A 108 9.05 12.49 -3.52
CA THR A 108 10.06 11.76 -4.31
C THR A 108 9.96 12.05 -5.81
N GLN A 109 8.78 12.27 -6.39
CA GLN A 109 8.64 12.62 -7.82
C GLN A 109 9.36 13.92 -8.19
N PHE A 110 9.45 14.88 -7.27
CA PHE A 110 10.25 16.10 -7.46
C PHE A 110 11.77 15.85 -7.50
N LEU A 111 12.24 14.66 -7.10
CA LEU A 111 13.66 14.36 -6.91
C LEU A 111 14.25 13.33 -7.92
N LEU A 112 13.47 12.75 -8.83
CA LEU A 112 13.95 11.66 -9.71
C LEU A 112 14.03 12.03 -11.21
N PRO A 113 15.26 12.09 -11.78
CA PRO A 113 15.54 11.69 -13.16
C PRO A 113 16.08 10.25 -13.19
N SER A 114 15.16 9.30 -13.34
CA SER A 114 15.19 7.91 -13.87
C SER A 114 16.45 7.00 -13.99
N THR A 115 17.68 7.35 -13.58
CA THR A 115 18.87 6.51 -13.95
C THR A 115 19.54 5.71 -12.82
N HIS A 116 19.39 6.08 -11.55
CA HIS A 116 20.08 5.39 -10.43
C HIS A 116 19.22 5.27 -9.17
N VAL A 117 18.09 4.57 -9.26
CA VAL A 117 17.26 4.27 -8.07
C VAL A 117 17.89 3.12 -7.28
N ASP A 118 18.20 3.36 -6.00
CA ASP A 118 18.64 2.34 -5.03
C ASP A 118 17.62 1.18 -4.99
N SER A 119 18.08 -0.08 -4.87
CA SER A 119 17.23 -1.29 -4.96
C SER A 119 16.03 -1.25 -4.00
N VAL A 120 16.26 -0.80 -2.77
CA VAL A 120 15.25 -0.68 -1.71
C VAL A 120 14.07 0.20 -2.13
N SER A 121 14.33 1.32 -2.82
CA SER A 121 13.27 2.24 -3.25
C SER A 121 12.39 1.61 -4.33
N ARG A 122 12.98 0.78 -5.20
CA ARG A 122 12.23 0.01 -6.21
C ARG A 122 11.36 -1.06 -5.56
N ASP A 123 11.87 -1.72 -4.53
CA ASP A 123 11.13 -2.76 -3.81
C ASP A 123 9.94 -2.16 -3.04
N ILE A 124 10.13 -1.02 -2.37
CA ILE A 124 9.04 -0.27 -1.74
C ILE A 124 7.97 0.10 -2.77
N ASP A 125 8.35 0.72 -3.91
CA ASP A 125 7.35 1.09 -4.93
C ASP A 125 6.66 -0.13 -5.54
N ALA A 126 7.38 -1.25 -5.73
CA ALA A 126 6.80 -2.50 -6.21
C ALA A 126 5.72 -3.04 -5.26
N ILE A 127 5.99 -3.09 -3.96
CA ILE A 127 5.02 -3.55 -2.95
C ILE A 127 3.83 -2.59 -2.86
N LEU A 128 4.08 -1.27 -2.81
CA LEU A 128 3.01 -0.27 -2.78
C LEU A 128 2.11 -0.36 -4.03
N ARG A 129 2.69 -0.65 -5.20
CA ARG A 129 1.94 -0.89 -6.43
C ARG A 129 1.11 -2.17 -6.34
N HIS A 130 1.66 -3.24 -5.78
CA HIS A 130 0.92 -4.49 -5.55
C HIS A 130 -0.24 -4.34 -4.56
N ILE A 131 -0.06 -3.56 -3.49
CA ILE A 131 -1.14 -3.24 -2.54
C ILE A 131 -2.26 -2.51 -3.29
N ARG A 132 -1.93 -1.46 -4.04
CA ARG A 132 -2.90 -0.69 -4.84
C ARG A 132 -3.66 -1.57 -5.82
N THR A 133 -2.96 -2.43 -6.56
CA THR A 133 -3.60 -3.33 -7.55
C THR A 133 -4.44 -4.41 -6.88
N THR A 134 -4.00 -4.94 -5.75
CA THR A 134 -4.77 -5.94 -4.98
C THR A 134 -6.08 -5.33 -4.47
N LEU A 135 -6.05 -4.10 -3.96
CA LEU A 135 -7.25 -3.41 -3.49
C LEU A 135 -8.20 -3.04 -4.63
N SER A 136 -7.70 -2.73 -5.82
CA SER A 136 -8.52 -2.32 -6.98
C SER A 136 -8.95 -3.47 -7.91
N SER A 137 -8.44 -4.67 -7.69
CA SER A 137 -8.73 -5.84 -8.55
C SER A 137 -10.16 -6.36 -8.35
N ASP A 138 -10.80 -6.76 -9.45
CA ASP A 138 -12.08 -7.47 -9.46
C ASP A 138 -11.94 -8.99 -9.29
N SER A 139 -10.71 -9.50 -9.13
CA SER A 139 -10.42 -10.93 -9.03
C SER A 139 -10.76 -11.54 -7.66
N TYR A 140 -11.17 -10.71 -6.70
CA TYR A 140 -11.65 -11.13 -5.38
C TYR A 140 -13.09 -10.68 -5.19
N LEU A 141 -13.76 -11.20 -4.16
CA LEU A 141 -15.08 -10.72 -3.77
C LEU A 141 -15.06 -9.22 -3.39
N ALA A 142 -16.26 -8.65 -3.33
CA ALA A 142 -16.50 -7.21 -3.21
C ALA A 142 -15.92 -6.50 -1.97
N PRO A 143 -15.83 -7.09 -0.76
CA PRO A 143 -15.37 -6.36 0.43
C PRO A 143 -13.99 -5.75 0.25
N PHE A 144 -13.87 -4.49 0.69
CA PHE A 144 -12.62 -3.71 0.60
C PHE A 144 -12.06 -3.60 -0.83
N MET A 145 -12.90 -3.75 -1.86
CA MET A 145 -12.54 -3.35 -3.21
C MET A 145 -12.50 -1.83 -3.28
N LEU A 146 -11.32 -1.25 -3.47
CA LEU A 146 -11.08 0.19 -3.53
C LEU A 146 -10.52 0.53 -4.90
N TRP A 147 -11.28 1.25 -5.72
CA TRP A 147 -10.80 1.70 -7.02
C TRP A 147 -9.65 2.68 -6.89
N SER A 148 -8.83 2.78 -7.94
CA SER A 148 -7.64 3.66 -7.91
C SER A 148 -7.99 5.13 -7.63
N GLY A 149 -9.15 5.60 -8.12
CA GLY A 149 -9.65 6.96 -7.83
C GLY A 149 -10.05 7.15 -6.37
N GLU A 150 -10.67 6.15 -5.74
CA GLU A 150 -11.04 6.19 -4.33
C GLU A 150 -9.79 6.17 -3.44
N GLN A 151 -8.81 5.33 -3.78
CA GLN A 151 -7.51 5.30 -3.09
C GLN A 151 -6.80 6.65 -3.16
N LEU A 152 -6.82 7.31 -4.32
CA LEU A 152 -6.26 8.64 -4.50
C LEU A 152 -7.04 9.70 -3.72
N GLY A 153 -8.38 9.70 -3.82
CA GLY A 153 -9.24 10.61 -3.09
C GLY A 153 -9.04 10.53 -1.59
N MET A 154 -9.05 9.31 -1.03
CA MET A 154 -8.72 9.06 0.39
C MET A 154 -7.34 9.61 0.77
N SER A 155 -6.34 9.43 -0.09
CA SER A 155 -4.98 9.95 0.17
C SER A 155 -4.95 11.47 0.24
N GLU A 156 -5.63 12.16 -0.67
CA GLU A 156 -5.61 13.61 -0.79
C GLU A 156 -6.38 14.28 0.35
N VAL A 157 -7.57 13.78 0.69
CA VAL A 157 -8.41 14.36 1.74
C VAL A 157 -7.83 14.17 3.15
N MET A 158 -6.91 13.20 3.30
CA MET A 158 -6.20 12.91 4.54
C MET A 158 -4.90 13.70 4.70
N VAL A 159 -4.43 14.38 3.65
CA VAL A 159 -3.21 15.19 3.71
C VAL A 159 -3.54 16.61 4.19
N VAL A 160 -2.81 17.07 5.21
CA VAL A 160 -2.92 18.43 5.75
C VAL A 160 -1.59 19.14 5.58
N ARG A 161 -1.65 20.42 5.20
CA ARG A 161 -0.49 21.32 5.12
C ARG A 161 -0.55 22.29 6.29
N ASP A 162 0.53 22.43 7.04
CA ASP A 162 0.59 23.39 8.14
C ASP A 162 0.63 24.82 7.60
N ALA A 163 -0.38 25.63 7.97
CA ALA A 163 -0.60 26.97 7.44
C ALA A 163 0.38 28.05 7.95
N LYS A 164 1.38 27.69 8.77
CA LYS A 164 2.25 28.65 9.46
C LYS A 164 3.50 29.06 8.68
N GLU A 165 3.85 28.38 7.60
CA GLU A 165 5.01 28.74 6.74
C GLU A 165 4.64 28.49 5.28
N ASP A 166 4.99 29.41 4.38
CA ASP A 166 5.02 29.14 2.94
C ASP A 166 6.00 27.97 2.72
N GLY A 167 5.47 26.76 2.47
CA GLY A 167 6.24 25.51 2.45
C GLY A 167 6.05 24.59 3.67
N GLY A 168 5.02 24.82 4.49
CA GLY A 168 4.74 24.06 5.71
C GLY A 168 4.73 22.53 5.54
N GLN A 169 5.17 21.83 6.58
CA GLN A 169 5.32 20.38 6.59
C GLN A 169 4.00 19.70 6.22
N VAL A 170 4.07 18.80 5.24
CA VAL A 170 2.94 17.95 4.85
C VAL A 170 2.85 16.79 5.85
N ARG A 171 1.65 16.57 6.38
CA ARG A 171 1.38 15.52 7.36
C ARG A 171 0.02 14.88 7.13
N CYS A 172 -0.14 13.66 7.65
CA CYS A 172 -1.45 13.04 7.75
C CYS A 172 -2.33 13.80 8.77
N MET A 173 -3.62 13.87 8.48
CA MET A 173 -4.66 14.30 9.41
C MET A 173 -4.66 13.43 10.66
N GLY A 174 -4.83 14.04 11.84
CA GLY A 174 -4.98 13.30 13.10
C GLY A 174 -6.37 12.70 13.28
N TYR A 175 -6.47 11.63 14.05
CA TYR A 175 -7.72 10.88 14.25
C TYR A 175 -8.88 11.70 14.85
N ALA A 176 -8.59 12.62 15.78
CA ALA A 176 -9.65 13.47 16.36
C ALA A 176 -10.31 14.35 15.29
N THR A 177 -9.50 15.04 14.48
CA THR A 177 -9.95 15.84 13.34
C THR A 177 -10.66 14.99 12.28
N PHE A 178 -10.16 13.78 12.02
CA PHE A 178 -10.83 12.81 11.15
C PHE A 178 -12.25 12.51 11.65
N CYS A 179 -12.41 12.22 12.94
CA CYS A 179 -13.71 11.92 13.54
C CYS A 179 -14.67 13.12 13.49
N GLU A 180 -14.15 14.33 13.66
CA GLU A 180 -14.95 15.56 13.50
C GLU A 180 -15.44 15.71 12.07
N ARG A 181 -14.53 15.66 11.09
CA ARG A 181 -14.87 15.73 9.66
C ARG A 181 -15.81 14.62 9.23
N TRP A 182 -15.58 13.39 9.68
CA TRP A 182 -16.48 12.27 9.40
C TRP A 182 -17.92 12.60 9.78
N ARG A 183 -18.15 13.27 10.92
CA ARG A 183 -19.49 13.60 11.40
C ARG A 183 -20.09 14.81 10.69
N SER A 184 -19.27 15.82 10.38
CA SER A 184 -19.74 17.12 9.87
C SER A 184 -19.73 17.25 8.34
N ASP A 185 -18.94 16.45 7.63
CA ASP A 185 -18.69 16.56 6.19
C ASP A 185 -19.05 15.22 5.51
N GLU A 186 -20.19 15.23 4.81
CA GLU A 186 -20.68 14.06 4.07
C GLU A 186 -19.77 13.74 2.87
N GLN A 187 -19.30 14.74 2.13
CA GLN A 187 -18.43 14.50 0.98
C GLN A 187 -17.10 13.86 1.39
N PHE A 188 -16.55 14.28 2.53
CA PHE A 188 -15.38 13.63 3.12
C PHE A 188 -15.64 12.17 3.47
N ARG A 189 -16.80 11.90 4.10
CA ARG A 189 -17.19 10.56 4.53
C ARG A 189 -17.39 9.60 3.35
N ASN A 190 -17.93 10.09 2.24
CA ASN A 190 -18.23 9.28 1.05
C ASN A 190 -16.98 8.63 0.45
N TRP A 191 -15.80 9.24 0.58
CA TRP A 191 -14.54 8.61 0.16
C TRP A 191 -14.21 7.31 0.89
N PHE A 192 -14.81 7.09 2.06
CA PHE A 192 -14.58 5.92 2.91
C PHE A 192 -15.77 4.95 2.95
N GLU A 193 -16.85 5.22 2.21
CA GLU A 193 -17.99 4.31 2.09
C GLU A 193 -17.60 2.89 1.67
N PRO A 194 -16.70 2.66 0.70
CA PRO A 194 -16.28 1.31 0.34
C PRO A 194 -15.69 0.49 1.51
N ILE A 195 -15.05 1.18 2.47
CA ILE A 195 -14.52 0.55 3.70
C ILE A 195 -15.65 0.24 4.67
N ALA A 196 -16.60 1.17 4.85
CA ALA A 196 -17.78 0.96 5.69
C ALA A 196 -18.65 -0.19 5.17
N ASP A 197 -18.87 -0.25 3.86
CA ASP A 197 -19.60 -1.31 3.18
C ASP A 197 -18.86 -2.65 3.26
N GLY A 198 -17.53 -2.64 3.07
CA GLY A 198 -16.69 -3.81 3.25
C GLY A 198 -16.83 -4.41 4.67
N MET A 199 -16.77 -3.56 5.69
CA MET A 199 -17.02 -3.96 7.08
C MET A 199 -18.43 -4.54 7.26
N GLY A 200 -19.44 -3.92 6.65
CA GLY A 200 -20.83 -4.40 6.71
C GLY A 200 -21.03 -5.76 6.02
N ILE A 201 -20.37 -6.02 4.89
CA ILE A 201 -20.43 -7.30 4.20
C ILE A 201 -19.75 -8.39 5.03
N LEU A 202 -18.54 -8.14 5.55
CA LEU A 202 -17.83 -9.10 6.39
C LEU A 202 -18.62 -9.44 7.66
N ALA A 203 -19.32 -8.46 8.25
CA ALA A 203 -20.16 -8.69 9.41
C ALA A 203 -21.38 -9.56 9.12
N ARG A 204 -21.95 -9.48 7.92
CA ARG A 204 -23.14 -10.26 7.52
C ARG A 204 -22.79 -11.64 6.99
N TYR A 205 -21.65 -11.77 6.31
CA TYR A 205 -21.23 -12.98 5.61
C TYR A 205 -19.75 -13.27 5.86
N PRO A 206 -19.37 -13.71 7.08
CA PRO A 206 -17.98 -13.97 7.44
C PRO A 206 -17.47 -15.32 6.89
N ILE A 207 -17.49 -15.49 5.56
CA ILE A 207 -16.91 -16.65 4.86
C ILE A 207 -15.48 -16.36 4.43
N SER A 208 -14.63 -17.39 4.39
CA SER A 208 -13.18 -17.29 4.10
C SER A 208 -12.84 -16.48 2.85
N GLU A 209 -13.62 -16.66 1.79
CA GLU A 209 -13.43 -16.07 0.47
C GLU A 209 -13.55 -14.54 0.51
N GLN A 210 -14.36 -14.01 1.44
CA GLN A 210 -14.53 -12.56 1.61
C GLN A 210 -13.28 -11.91 2.23
N PHE A 211 -12.43 -12.68 2.90
CA PHE A 211 -11.21 -12.20 3.54
C PHE A 211 -9.98 -12.27 2.63
N GLU A 212 -10.05 -12.91 1.45
CA GLU A 212 -8.87 -13.15 0.60
C GLU A 212 -8.14 -11.87 0.19
N ARG A 213 -8.88 -10.82 -0.19
CA ARG A 213 -8.30 -9.54 -0.57
C ARG A 213 -7.52 -8.92 0.57
N ILE A 214 -8.13 -8.84 1.75
CA ILE A 214 -7.49 -8.22 2.91
C ILE A 214 -6.36 -9.09 3.48
N ALA A 215 -6.46 -10.42 3.37
CA ALA A 215 -5.37 -11.33 3.72
C ALA A 215 -4.18 -11.17 2.75
N ARG A 216 -4.43 -10.96 1.45
CA ARG A 216 -3.36 -10.66 0.49
C ARG A 216 -2.69 -9.33 0.79
N VAL A 217 -3.48 -8.30 1.11
CA VAL A 217 -2.95 -6.98 1.52
C VAL A 217 -2.17 -7.10 2.82
N GLN A 218 -2.65 -7.85 3.80
CA GLN A 218 -1.95 -8.10 5.07
C GLN A 218 -0.55 -8.65 4.82
N HIS A 219 -0.38 -9.69 3.99
CA HIS A 219 0.94 -10.22 3.65
C HIS A 219 1.85 -9.19 2.97
N LEU A 220 1.30 -8.38 2.06
CA LEU A 220 2.07 -7.30 1.42
C LEU A 220 2.49 -6.20 2.42
N LEU A 221 1.69 -5.95 3.46
CA LEU A 221 2.06 -5.01 4.52
C LEU A 221 3.17 -5.57 5.42
N VAL A 222 3.23 -6.88 5.63
CA VAL A 222 4.37 -7.54 6.30
C VAL A 222 5.65 -7.31 5.50
N ASP A 223 5.62 -7.60 4.20
CA ASP A 223 6.76 -7.38 3.30
C ASP A 223 7.20 -5.91 3.31
N LEU A 224 6.23 -4.98 3.30
CA LEU A 224 6.50 -3.56 3.35
C LEU A 224 7.13 -3.14 4.69
N ALA A 225 6.61 -3.63 5.82
CA ALA A 225 7.14 -3.34 7.14
C ALA A 225 8.58 -3.82 7.30
N ASP A 226 8.90 -5.03 6.83
CA ASP A 226 10.25 -5.60 6.88
C ASP A 226 11.27 -4.75 6.09
N ILE A 227 10.87 -4.19 4.94
CA ILE A 227 11.73 -3.30 4.16
C ILE A 227 11.85 -1.91 4.82
N LEU A 228 10.75 -1.39 5.37
CA LEU A 228 10.71 -0.10 6.03
C LEU A 228 11.42 -0.10 7.40
N ASN A 229 11.54 -1.23 8.09
CA ASN A 229 12.19 -1.27 9.39
C ASN A 229 12.99 -2.58 9.64
N PRO A 230 14.12 -2.78 8.95
CA PRO A 230 14.87 -4.02 8.98
C PRO A 230 15.56 -4.29 10.33
N GLN A 231 15.69 -3.29 11.21
CA GLN A 231 16.32 -3.45 12.52
C GLN A 231 15.32 -3.85 13.62
N GLU A 232 14.04 -3.50 13.46
CA GLU A 232 12.96 -3.89 14.35
C GLU A 232 12.16 -5.02 13.74
N ARG A 233 12.80 -6.16 13.43
CA ARG A 233 12.09 -7.37 12.99
C ARG A 233 11.13 -7.79 14.11
N ASN A 234 9.90 -7.30 14.04
CA ASN A 234 8.90 -7.48 15.07
C ASN A 234 8.48 -8.96 15.07
N PRO A 235 8.79 -9.72 16.14
CA PRO A 235 8.53 -11.16 16.16
C PRO A 235 7.04 -11.49 16.06
N ASP A 236 6.13 -10.57 16.38
CA ASP A 236 4.69 -10.80 16.30
C ASP A 236 4.16 -10.69 14.87
N VAL A 237 4.71 -9.80 14.03
CA VAL A 237 4.38 -9.70 12.60
C VAL A 237 4.84 -10.96 11.86
N ALA A 238 6.04 -11.46 12.18
CA ALA A 238 6.59 -12.70 11.62
C ALA A 238 5.78 -13.95 12.05
N ARG A 239 5.24 -13.98 13.27
CA ARG A 239 4.41 -15.11 13.76
C ARG A 239 3.07 -15.21 13.05
N VAL A 240 2.42 -14.08 12.76
CA VAL A 240 1.15 -14.04 12.04
C VAL A 240 1.32 -14.56 10.61
N SER A 241 2.38 -14.14 9.90
CA SER A 241 2.68 -14.64 8.54
C SER A 241 2.85 -16.17 8.49
N VAL A 242 3.50 -16.77 9.49
CA VAL A 242 3.68 -18.23 9.58
C VAL A 242 2.36 -18.94 9.93
N ALA A 243 1.50 -18.32 10.74
CA ALA A 243 0.20 -18.85 11.13
C ALA A 243 -0.82 -18.85 9.96
N THR A 244 -0.81 -17.82 9.10
CA THR A 244 -1.63 -17.79 7.88
C THR A 244 -1.16 -18.81 6.84
N GLU A 245 0.14 -19.01 6.66
CA GLU A 245 0.66 -20.05 5.77
C GLU A 245 0.30 -21.46 6.23
N THR A 246 0.36 -21.73 7.53
CA THR A 246 -0.01 -23.05 8.09
C THR A 246 -1.52 -23.31 8.07
N LYS A 247 -2.36 -22.27 8.18
CA LYS A 247 -3.81 -22.41 7.95
C LYS A 247 -4.17 -22.55 6.47
N GLY A 248 -3.49 -21.83 5.56
CA GLY A 248 -3.68 -21.93 4.11
C GLY A 248 -3.25 -23.28 3.52
N ALA A 249 -2.22 -23.91 4.09
CA ALA A 249 -1.76 -25.23 3.67
C ALA A 249 -2.73 -26.38 3.99
N ARG A 250 -3.68 -26.19 4.93
CA ARG A 250 -4.72 -27.19 5.25
C ARG A 250 -5.95 -27.15 4.33
N SER A 251 -6.04 -26.18 3.43
CA SER A 251 -7.22 -25.97 2.56
C SER A 251 -6.96 -26.28 1.08
N ARG A 252 -5.83 -26.90 0.73
CA ARG A 252 -5.64 -27.43 -0.63
C ARG A 252 -6.46 -28.72 -0.79
N PRO A 253 -7.47 -28.79 -1.67
CA PRO A 253 -8.06 -30.07 -2.02
C PRO A 253 -6.98 -30.89 -2.72
N ALA A 254 -6.78 -32.12 -2.24
CA ALA A 254 -5.90 -33.07 -2.88
C ALA A 254 -6.36 -33.27 -4.33
N LEU A 255 -5.51 -32.90 -5.29
CA LEU A 255 -5.64 -33.27 -6.68
C LEU A 255 -5.60 -34.81 -6.75
N LEU A 256 -6.78 -35.42 -6.91
CA LEU A 256 -6.92 -36.82 -7.28
C LEU A 256 -6.31 -37.02 -8.68
N PRO A 257 -5.51 -38.07 -8.91
CA PRO A 257 -4.99 -38.36 -10.23
C PRO A 257 -6.10 -38.91 -11.12
N LEU A 258 -6.28 -38.26 -12.28
CA LEU A 258 -7.00 -38.82 -13.42
C LEU A 258 -6.22 -40.00 -13.97
N HIS A 259 -6.77 -41.21 -13.82
CA HIS A 259 -6.45 -42.35 -14.67
C HIS A 259 -7.74 -43.06 -15.08
N GLY A 260 -7.84 -43.29 -16.38
CA GLY A 260 -9.04 -43.76 -17.04
C GLY A 260 -9.17 -45.28 -17.08
N GLY A 261 -10.39 -45.73 -17.38
CA GLY A 261 -10.63 -47.11 -17.81
C GLY A 261 -12.06 -47.59 -17.50
N GLN A 262 -12.76 -48.00 -18.57
CA GLN A 262 -14.03 -48.77 -18.62
C GLN A 262 -15.30 -47.91 -18.45
N ARG A 263 -16.13 -47.62 -19.48
CA ARG A 263 -16.72 -48.36 -20.62
C ARG A 263 -17.60 -49.55 -20.19
N GLN A 264 -18.87 -49.49 -20.66
CA GLN A 264 -20.05 -50.36 -20.39
C GLN A 264 -20.67 -50.08 -19.01
N GLU A 265 -21.93 -49.67 -18.84
CA GLU A 265 -23.16 -49.99 -19.57
C GLU A 265 -24.12 -48.77 -19.60
N ARG A 266 -24.49 -48.31 -20.79
CA ARG A 266 -25.83 -47.75 -21.05
C ARG A 266 -26.49 -48.73 -21.99
N LEU A 267 -27.62 -49.29 -21.59
CA LEU A 267 -28.75 -49.75 -22.40
C LEU A 267 -29.58 -50.67 -21.49
N ASN A 268 -30.57 -50.09 -20.79
CA ASN A 268 -31.81 -50.73 -20.30
C ASN A 268 -32.39 -49.91 -19.14
N SER A 269 -32.98 -48.76 -19.43
CA SER A 269 -33.92 -48.08 -18.51
C SER A 269 -34.90 -47.15 -19.22
N SER A 270 -35.03 -47.21 -20.55
CA SER A 270 -35.93 -46.36 -21.34
C SER A 270 -37.14 -47.07 -21.93
N GLU A 271 -37.48 -48.29 -21.48
CA GLU A 271 -38.61 -49.07 -22.04
C GLU A 271 -39.67 -49.53 -21.03
N GLN A 272 -39.74 -48.99 -19.81
CA GLN A 272 -40.66 -49.57 -18.80
C GLN A 272 -41.48 -48.61 -17.94
N CYS A 273 -41.76 -47.39 -18.42
CA CYS A 273 -42.76 -46.53 -17.77
C CYS A 273 -43.65 -45.78 -18.77
N GLN A 274 -44.11 -46.48 -19.81
CA GLN A 274 -45.14 -45.98 -20.75
C GLN A 274 -46.38 -46.89 -20.81
N GLN A 275 -46.65 -47.64 -19.74
CA GLN A 275 -47.70 -48.67 -19.74
C GLN A 275 -48.66 -48.62 -18.54
N ASN A 276 -48.80 -47.46 -17.90
CA ASN A 276 -49.84 -47.20 -16.90
C ASN A 276 -50.63 -45.94 -17.28
N GLU A 277 -51.29 -45.97 -18.43
CA GLU A 277 -52.49 -45.18 -18.74
C GLU A 277 -53.29 -46.00 -19.76
N VAL A 278 -54.60 -46.12 -19.55
CA VAL A 278 -55.57 -47.03 -20.21
C VAL A 278 -55.77 -48.38 -19.49
N ASN A 279 -56.51 -48.34 -18.38
CA ASN A 279 -57.78 -49.06 -18.19
C ASN A 279 -58.51 -48.55 -16.94
#